data_AF-A0A9E3U0I4-F1
#
_entry.id   AF-A0A9E3U0I4-F1
#
_cell.length_a   1.000
_cell.length_b   1.000
_cell.length_c   1.000
_cell.angle_alpha   90.00
_cell.angle_beta   90.00
_cell.angle_gamma   90.00
#
_symmetry.space_group_name_H-M   'P 1'
#
loop_
_entity.id
_entity.type
_entity.pdbx_description
1 polymer ?
#
loop_
_entity_poly.entity_id
_entity_poly.type
_entity_poly.pdbx_seq_one_letter_code
_entity_poly.pdbx_strand_id
1 'polypeptide(L)'
;MKSTWRVCLAAACVAASLAGARAAHSEETPAASADNSEAQGAEDNTAGAARYSVEVARDRAKIMHEVYVATLDAVHHHYFRGERAVVPARAMEDVFDAVKQGSNIEARWISVSLKPMSITHEPKSDFEKKAAQEIAAGKPHYEEIADGVYRRAGAIPMENSCISCHVGFFNKPGTSPKFAGLVISMPVHDSGAAETSP
;
A
#
# COMPACT_ATOMS: atom_id res chain seq x y z
N MET A 1 -58.31 -3.34 30.27
CA MET A 1 -58.96 -2.63 29.14
C MET A 1 -58.12 -2.88 27.90
N LYS A 2 -58.70 -3.53 26.89
CA LYS A 2 -58.05 -3.92 25.63
C LYS A 2 -58.30 -2.81 24.59
N SER A 3 -57.31 -2.46 23.78
CA SER A 3 -57.57 -1.79 22.49
C SER A 3 -56.55 -2.25 21.44
N THR A 4 -57.11 -2.87 20.42
CA THR A 4 -56.52 -3.40 19.19
C THR A 4 -57.00 -2.52 18.03
N TRP A 5 -56.16 -2.15 17.06
CA TRP A 5 -56.69 -1.72 15.74
C TRP A 5 -55.73 -1.97 14.55
N ARG A 6 -56.05 -3.07 13.85
CA ARG A 6 -56.11 -3.36 12.40
C ARG A 6 -54.96 -3.06 11.43
N VAL A 7 -54.53 -4.18 10.85
CA VAL A 7 -54.05 -4.47 9.48
C VAL A 7 -54.98 -3.90 8.39
N CYS A 8 -54.41 -3.41 7.30
CA CYS A 8 -55.05 -3.37 5.97
C CYS A 8 -54.13 -4.01 4.92
N LEU A 9 -54.65 -5.07 4.30
CA LEU A 9 -54.14 -5.84 3.17
C LEU A 9 -54.82 -5.28 1.90
N ALA A 10 -54.10 -5.18 0.78
CA ALA A 10 -54.72 -5.20 -0.55
C ALA A 10 -53.74 -5.75 -1.58
N ALA A 11 -54.21 -6.72 -2.36
CA ALA A 11 -53.49 -7.53 -3.33
C ALA A 11 -54.21 -7.50 -4.69
N ALA A 12 -53.52 -8.05 -5.70
CA ALA A 12 -54.00 -8.57 -7.00
C ALA A 12 -54.14 -7.54 -8.16
N CYS A 13 -53.92 -7.79 -9.46
CA CYS A 13 -53.81 -8.99 -10.35
C CYS A 13 -52.85 -8.62 -11.53
N VAL A 14 -51.92 -9.44 -12.04
CA VAL A 14 -51.96 -10.57 -13.02
C VAL A 14 -52.52 -10.27 -14.43
N ALA A 15 -51.72 -10.67 -15.45
CA ALA A 15 -52.02 -11.13 -16.83
C ALA A 15 -51.35 -10.28 -17.94
N ALA A 16 -50.86 -10.79 -19.07
CA ALA A 16 -50.53 -12.13 -19.56
C ALA A 16 -49.75 -11.95 -20.89
N SER A 17 -48.92 -12.93 -21.23
CA SER A 17 -48.03 -13.01 -22.39
C SER A 17 -48.76 -13.21 -23.72
N LEU A 18 -48.19 -12.72 -24.83
CA LEU A 18 -48.46 -13.23 -26.18
C LEU A 18 -47.14 -13.55 -26.90
N ALA A 19 -46.97 -14.82 -27.22
CA ALA A 19 -45.96 -15.37 -28.11
C ALA A 19 -46.43 -15.26 -29.56
N GLY A 20 -45.50 -14.94 -30.48
CA GLY A 20 -45.69 -15.07 -31.91
C GLY A 20 -44.39 -15.51 -32.55
N ALA A 21 -44.35 -16.75 -33.03
CA ALA A 21 -43.23 -17.33 -33.75
C ALA A 21 -43.49 -17.35 -35.26
N ARG A 22 -42.40 -17.26 -36.05
CA ARG A 22 -42.01 -18.22 -37.12
C ARG A 22 -41.82 -17.65 -38.55
N ALA A 23 -40.58 -17.83 -39.04
CA ALA A 23 -40.10 -18.20 -40.40
C ALA A 23 -40.36 -17.23 -41.58
N ALA A 24 -39.57 -17.17 -42.67
CA ALA A 24 -38.26 -17.65 -43.10
C ALA A 24 -38.02 -17.09 -44.55
N HIS A 25 -36.85 -17.37 -45.13
CA HIS A 25 -36.37 -17.18 -46.52
C HIS A 25 -35.56 -15.89 -46.76
N SER A 26 -34.22 -15.94 -46.94
CA SER A 26 -33.40 -16.57 -48.01
C SER A 26 -33.36 -15.73 -49.27
N GLU A 27 -32.20 -15.12 -49.56
CA GLU A 27 -31.49 -15.21 -50.86
C GLU A 27 -30.08 -14.60 -50.75
N GLU A 28 -29.16 -15.17 -51.52
CA GLU A 28 -27.71 -15.09 -51.41
C GLU A 28 -27.11 -14.40 -52.66
N THR A 29 -25.98 -13.69 -52.43
CA THR A 29 -24.83 -13.42 -53.36
C THR A 29 -25.04 -12.48 -54.59
N PRO A 30 -23.99 -11.78 -55.14
CA PRO A 30 -22.55 -11.99 -54.96
C PRO A 30 -21.62 -10.75 -54.83
N ALA A 31 -20.32 -11.05 -54.87
CA ALA A 31 -19.14 -10.38 -54.32
C ALA A 31 -18.45 -9.26 -55.14
N ALA A 32 -17.34 -8.77 -54.56
CA ALA A 32 -16.25 -7.89 -55.01
C ALA A 32 -16.42 -6.40 -54.65
N SER A 33 -15.48 -5.70 -53.98
CA SER A 33 -14.01 -5.74 -54.11
C SER A 33 -13.32 -5.11 -52.87
N ALA A 34 -12.13 -5.62 -52.51
CA ALA A 34 -10.88 -4.92 -52.15
C ALA A 34 -10.95 -3.42 -51.74
N ASP A 35 -10.18 -2.87 -50.80
CA ASP A 35 -9.00 -3.27 -50.03
C ASP A 35 -8.71 -2.12 -49.04
N ASN A 36 -7.91 -2.43 -48.03
CA ASN A 36 -7.40 -1.65 -46.91
C ASN A 36 -7.29 -0.12 -47.07
N SER A 37 -7.83 0.60 -46.09
CA SER A 37 -7.30 1.90 -45.68
C SER A 37 -6.78 1.77 -44.26
N GLU A 38 -5.45 1.77 -44.16
CA GLU A 38 -4.67 1.83 -42.94
C GLU A 38 -5.14 2.98 -42.04
N ALA A 39 -5.78 2.62 -40.92
CA ALA A 39 -5.83 3.49 -39.76
C ALA A 39 -4.53 3.29 -38.96
N GLN A 40 -3.42 3.81 -39.49
CA GLN A 40 -2.24 4.13 -38.68
C GLN A 40 -2.33 5.59 -38.25
N GLY A 41 -2.07 5.84 -36.98
CA GLY A 41 -1.85 7.19 -36.46
C GLY A 41 -2.70 7.62 -35.28
N ALA A 42 -3.15 6.69 -34.42
CA ALA A 42 -3.35 7.07 -33.02
C ALA A 42 -1.99 6.95 -32.33
N GLU A 43 -1.18 8.01 -32.44
CA GLU A 43 -0.09 8.26 -31.51
C GLU A 43 -0.71 8.26 -30.11
N ASP A 44 -0.55 7.14 -29.40
CA ASP A 44 -0.99 6.95 -28.03
C ASP A 44 -0.16 7.89 -27.15
N ASN A 45 -0.69 9.09 -26.96
CA ASN A 45 -0.27 10.07 -25.99
C ASN A 45 -0.59 9.58 -24.55
N THR A 46 -0.32 8.31 -24.24
CA THR A 46 -0.20 7.80 -22.86
C THR A 46 1.25 8.01 -22.38
N ALA A 47 1.74 9.23 -22.53
CA ALA A 47 2.82 9.74 -21.71
C ALA A 47 2.21 10.11 -20.34
N GLY A 48 2.14 9.16 -19.40
CA GLY A 48 1.64 9.49 -18.07
C GLY A 48 1.61 8.38 -17.02
N ALA A 49 1.59 7.10 -17.40
CA ALA A 49 1.64 6.00 -16.42
C ALA A 49 2.91 5.19 -16.61
N ALA A 50 3.78 5.18 -15.59
CA ALA A 50 4.89 4.24 -15.55
C ALA A 50 4.32 2.81 -15.63
N ARG A 51 4.59 2.10 -16.72
CA ARG A 51 4.19 0.71 -16.93
C ARG A 51 5.31 -0.20 -16.39
N TYR A 52 4.98 -1.13 -15.49
CA TYR A 52 5.92 -2.12 -14.95
C TYR A 52 5.96 -3.38 -15.82
N SER A 53 7.06 -4.15 -15.79
CA SER A 53 7.05 -5.50 -16.35
C SER A 53 6.04 -6.37 -15.60
N VAL A 54 5.54 -7.42 -16.26
CA VAL A 54 4.58 -8.33 -15.63
C VAL A 54 5.19 -9.02 -14.39
N GLU A 55 6.49 -9.33 -14.41
CA GLU A 55 7.14 -9.90 -13.21
C GLU A 55 7.18 -8.90 -12.06
N VAL A 56 7.63 -7.66 -12.31
CA VAL A 56 7.71 -6.62 -11.28
C VAL A 56 6.32 -6.28 -10.73
N ALA A 57 5.31 -6.20 -11.60
CA ALA A 57 3.94 -5.96 -11.18
C ALA A 57 3.42 -7.09 -10.29
N ARG A 58 3.68 -8.36 -10.64
CA ARG A 58 3.26 -9.53 -9.87
C ARG A 58 3.93 -9.58 -8.51
N ASP A 59 5.24 -9.35 -8.45
CA ASP A 59 6.01 -9.36 -7.21
C ASP A 59 5.53 -8.25 -6.25
N ARG A 60 5.42 -7.01 -6.75
CA ARG A 60 4.88 -5.89 -5.97
C ARG A 60 3.45 -6.15 -5.49
N ALA A 61 2.58 -6.70 -6.34
CA ALA A 61 1.21 -7.02 -5.95
C ALA A 61 1.16 -8.05 -4.82
N LYS A 62 2.03 -9.07 -4.86
CA LYS A 62 2.13 -10.09 -3.80
C LYS A 62 2.55 -9.47 -2.46
N ILE A 63 3.65 -8.71 -2.45
CA ILE A 63 4.15 -8.08 -1.22
C ILE A 63 3.12 -7.08 -0.65
N MET A 64 2.51 -6.27 -1.51
CA MET A 64 1.48 -5.32 -1.07
C MET A 64 0.26 -6.04 -0.48
N HIS A 65 -0.16 -7.18 -1.05
CA HIS A 65 -1.23 -7.98 -0.48
C HIS A 65 -0.88 -8.52 0.91
N GLU A 66 0.33 -9.05 1.09
CA GLU A 66 0.83 -9.53 2.39
C GLU A 66 0.83 -8.40 3.44
N VAL A 67 1.33 -7.21 3.08
CA VAL A 67 1.33 -6.04 3.96
C VAL A 67 -0.09 -5.64 4.37
N TYR A 68 -1.04 -5.60 3.42
CA TYR A 68 -2.42 -5.21 3.72
C TYR A 68 -3.16 -6.22 4.60
N VAL A 69 -2.99 -7.53 4.34
CA VAL A 69 -3.59 -8.58 5.17
C VAL A 69 -3.00 -8.57 6.57
N ALA A 70 -1.66 -8.51 6.69
CA ALA A 70 -1.00 -8.46 7.99
C ALA A 70 -1.39 -7.21 8.79
N THR A 71 -1.57 -6.07 8.13
CA THR A 71 -2.07 -4.85 8.77
C THR A 71 -3.50 -5.02 9.27
N LEU A 72 -4.38 -5.62 8.46
CA LEU A 72 -5.76 -5.89 8.86
C LEU A 72 -5.82 -6.80 10.09
N ASP A 73 -4.99 -7.85 10.12
CA ASP A 73 -4.92 -8.79 11.24
C ASP A 73 -4.39 -8.12 12.50
N ALA A 74 -3.31 -7.33 12.40
CA ALA A 74 -2.76 -6.57 13.52
C ALA A 74 -3.80 -5.60 14.10
N VAL A 75 -4.56 -4.91 13.25
CA VAL A 75 -5.61 -4.00 13.70
C VAL A 75 -6.74 -4.75 14.42
N HIS A 76 -7.24 -5.85 13.86
CA HIS A 76 -8.26 -6.67 14.52
C HIS A 76 -7.78 -7.23 15.86
N HIS A 77 -6.53 -7.68 15.91
CA HIS A 77 -5.94 -8.25 17.11
C HIS A 77 -5.83 -7.20 18.23
N HIS A 78 -5.20 -6.05 17.96
CA HIS A 78 -4.84 -5.07 18.99
C HIS A 78 -5.95 -4.09 19.39
N TYR A 79 -6.97 -3.90 18.56
CA TYR A 79 -7.98 -2.85 18.78
C TYR A 79 -9.42 -3.35 18.88
N PHE A 80 -9.71 -4.61 18.54
CA PHE A 80 -11.08 -5.13 18.51
C PHE A 80 -11.34 -6.35 19.39
N ARG A 81 -10.31 -6.96 20.01
CA ARG A 81 -10.47 -8.15 20.86
C ARG A 81 -10.76 -7.86 22.35
N GLY A 82 -11.16 -6.64 22.70
CA GLY A 82 -11.55 -6.26 24.06
C GLY A 82 -10.37 -6.11 25.05
N GLU A 83 -9.14 -6.33 24.59
CA GLU A 83 -7.92 -6.05 25.35
C GLU A 83 -7.57 -4.55 25.31
N ARG A 84 -6.64 -4.14 26.18
CA ARG A 84 -6.17 -2.74 26.19
C ARG A 84 -5.41 -2.47 24.89
N ALA A 85 -5.90 -1.47 24.15
CA ALA A 85 -5.28 -1.02 22.92
C ALA A 85 -3.76 -0.77 23.08
N VAL A 86 -2.99 -1.34 22.15
CA VAL A 86 -1.53 -1.17 22.08
C VAL A 86 -1.20 0.10 21.29
N VAL A 87 -0.01 0.67 21.51
CA VAL A 87 0.47 1.82 20.72
C VAL A 87 0.63 1.39 19.25
N PRO A 88 0.12 2.17 18.26
CA PRO A 88 0.12 1.77 16.85
C PRO A 88 1.50 1.36 16.30
N ALA A 89 2.57 2.06 16.68
CA ALA A 89 3.92 1.72 16.25
C ALA A 89 4.35 0.31 16.69
N ARG A 90 3.89 -0.16 17.88
CA ARG A 90 4.15 -1.53 18.35
C ARG A 90 3.24 -2.53 17.66
N ALA A 91 1.97 -2.20 17.41
CA ALA A 91 1.08 -3.07 16.64
C ALA A 91 1.61 -3.34 15.22
N MET A 92 2.25 -2.34 14.59
CA MET A 92 2.89 -2.48 13.28
C MET A 92 4.11 -3.41 13.27
N GLU A 93 4.73 -3.70 14.42
CA GLU A 93 5.84 -4.65 14.46
C GLU A 93 5.37 -6.08 14.15
N ASP A 94 4.11 -6.42 14.46
CA ASP A 94 3.52 -7.71 14.04
C ASP A 94 3.36 -7.79 12.52
N VAL A 95 3.12 -6.65 11.85
CA VAL A 95 3.10 -6.57 10.38
C VAL A 95 4.48 -6.84 9.81
N PHE A 96 5.54 -6.28 10.43
CA PHE A 96 6.92 -6.51 10.01
C PHE A 96 7.32 -7.97 10.15
N ASP A 97 6.95 -8.61 11.26
CA ASP A 97 7.22 -10.03 11.50
C ASP A 97 6.49 -10.91 10.48
N ALA A 98 5.23 -10.61 10.16
CA ALA A 98 4.47 -11.35 9.15
C ALA A 98 5.06 -11.21 7.74
N VAL A 99 5.41 -9.99 7.32
CA VAL A 99 6.05 -9.74 6.01
C VAL A 99 7.40 -10.43 5.91
N LYS A 100 8.21 -10.40 6.98
CA LYS A 100 9.49 -11.11 7.03
C LYS A 100 9.33 -12.61 6.77
N GLN A 101 8.34 -13.24 7.40
CA GLN A 101 8.06 -14.67 7.23
C GLN A 101 7.62 -15.03 5.81
N GLY A 102 6.92 -14.14 5.11
CA GLY A 102 6.39 -14.38 3.76
C GLY A 102 7.34 -14.03 2.60
N SER A 103 8.26 -13.08 2.81
CA SER A 103 8.99 -12.42 1.71
C SER A 103 10.50 -12.23 1.90
N ASN A 104 11.08 -12.63 3.04
CA ASN A 104 12.47 -12.31 3.42
C ASN A 104 12.80 -10.80 3.42
N ILE A 105 11.77 -9.95 3.52
CA ILE A 105 11.91 -8.51 3.66
C ILE A 105 11.86 -8.19 5.15
N GLU A 106 12.92 -7.57 5.67
CA GLU A 106 12.96 -7.10 7.04
C GLU A 106 12.58 -5.63 7.10
N ALA A 107 11.73 -5.27 8.07
CA ALA A 107 11.32 -3.90 8.32
C ALA A 107 11.50 -3.54 9.80
N ARG A 108 11.96 -2.33 10.09
CA ARG A 108 12.02 -1.82 11.46
C ARG A 108 11.98 -0.29 11.54
N TRP A 109 11.48 0.19 12.67
CA TRP A 109 11.52 1.61 13.00
C TRP A 109 12.91 2.06 13.44
N ILE A 110 13.26 3.30 13.08
CA ILE A 110 14.39 4.03 13.65
C ILE A 110 13.96 5.42 14.13
N SER A 111 14.48 5.86 15.27
CA SER A 111 14.36 7.26 15.70
C SER A 111 15.29 8.16 14.91
N VAL A 112 14.79 9.30 14.44
CA VAL A 112 15.58 10.28 13.70
C VAL A 112 15.67 11.60 14.45
N SER A 113 14.55 12.32 14.63
CA SER A 113 14.58 13.67 15.21
C SER A 113 14.34 13.72 16.72
N LEU A 114 13.67 12.71 17.28
CA LEU A 114 13.25 12.67 18.68
C LEU A 114 13.75 11.38 19.32
N LYS A 115 13.80 11.35 20.66
CA LYS A 115 14.16 10.15 21.42
C LYS A 115 13.23 8.99 21.03
N PRO A 116 13.76 7.76 20.84
CA PRO A 116 12.90 6.62 20.55
C PRO A 116 11.97 6.33 21.73
N MET A 117 10.71 5.97 21.44
CA MET A 117 9.77 5.50 22.46
C MET A 117 10.05 4.06 22.91
N SER A 118 10.78 3.29 22.11
CA SER A 118 11.30 1.96 22.44
C SER A 118 12.81 1.90 22.22
N ILE A 119 13.55 1.28 23.15
CA ILE A 119 15.01 1.09 23.01
C ILE A 119 15.39 0.30 21.74
N THR A 120 14.46 -0.49 21.20
CA THR A 120 14.68 -1.23 19.96
C THR A 120 14.72 -0.33 18.73
N HIS A 121 14.23 0.91 18.79
CA HIS A 121 14.17 1.85 17.66
C HIS A 121 15.38 2.79 17.60
N GLU A 122 16.34 2.67 18.51
CA GLU A 122 17.59 3.42 18.39
C GLU A 122 18.37 2.93 17.14
N PRO A 123 18.94 3.84 16.33
CA PRO A 123 19.86 3.49 15.24
C PRO A 123 21.11 2.77 15.78
N LYS A 124 21.37 1.55 15.34
CA LYS A 124 22.47 0.69 15.84
C LYS A 124 23.58 0.54 14.82
N SER A 125 23.24 0.21 13.58
CA SER A 125 24.22 0.00 12.51
C SER A 125 24.72 1.33 11.94
N ASP A 126 25.85 1.29 11.22
CA ASP A 126 26.39 2.48 10.58
C ASP A 126 25.46 2.99 9.47
N PHE A 127 24.82 2.08 8.73
CA PHE A 127 23.72 2.40 7.82
C PHE A 127 22.60 3.17 8.52
N GLU A 128 22.10 2.68 9.66
CA GLU A 128 20.98 3.31 10.38
C GLU A 128 21.34 4.69 10.92
N LYS A 129 22.56 4.85 11.47
CA LYS A 129 23.04 6.14 11.96
C LYS A 129 23.16 7.13 10.81
N LYS A 130 23.71 6.70 9.66
CA LYS A 130 23.84 7.53 8.47
C LYS A 130 22.47 7.91 7.90
N ALA A 131 21.57 6.94 7.77
CA ALA A 131 20.18 7.16 7.39
C ALA A 131 19.49 8.20 8.28
N ALA A 132 19.61 8.08 9.61
CA ALA A 132 19.02 9.03 10.53
C ALA A 132 19.59 10.44 10.33
N GLN A 133 20.89 10.59 10.10
CA GLN A 133 21.51 11.89 9.80
C GLN A 133 20.97 12.51 8.50
N GLU A 134 20.92 11.72 7.42
CA GLU A 134 20.45 12.16 6.10
C GLU A 134 18.96 12.55 6.13
N ILE A 135 18.12 11.77 6.82
CA ILE A 135 16.70 12.07 7.00
C ILE A 135 16.51 13.31 7.89
N ALA A 136 17.29 13.45 8.96
CA ALA A 136 17.26 14.65 9.81
C ALA A 136 17.65 15.92 9.05
N ALA A 137 18.51 15.79 8.03
CA ALA A 137 18.88 16.87 7.11
C ALA A 137 17.79 17.16 6.05
N GLY A 138 16.66 16.45 6.07
CA GLY A 138 15.51 16.69 5.21
C GLY A 138 15.47 15.82 3.94
N LYS A 139 16.37 14.83 3.79
CA LYS A 139 16.27 13.89 2.67
C LYS A 139 15.06 12.95 2.88
N PRO A 140 14.29 12.65 1.82
CA PRO A 140 13.11 11.79 1.93
C PRO A 140 13.47 10.32 2.21
N HIS A 141 14.69 9.89 1.85
CA HIS A 141 15.20 8.56 2.15
C HIS A 141 16.73 8.52 2.03
N TYR A 142 17.32 7.44 2.55
CA TYR A 142 18.70 7.03 2.32
C TYR A 142 18.72 5.55 1.93
N GLU A 143 19.55 5.20 0.95
CA GLU A 143 19.64 3.86 0.37
C GLU A 143 21.09 3.41 0.27
N GLU A 144 21.30 2.12 0.44
CA GLU A 144 22.62 1.49 0.32
C GLU A 144 22.44 0.05 -0.16
N ILE A 145 23.34 -0.40 -1.03
CA ILE A 145 23.50 -1.82 -1.37
C ILE A 145 24.88 -2.23 -0.90
N ALA A 146 24.93 -3.18 0.03
CA ALA A 146 26.18 -3.74 0.55
C ALA A 146 25.96 -5.19 0.96
N ASP A 147 26.98 -6.02 0.75
CA ASP A 147 27.01 -7.42 1.20
C ASP A 147 25.79 -8.24 0.73
N GLY A 148 25.36 -8.08 -0.53
CA GLY A 148 24.18 -8.77 -1.08
C GLY A 148 22.85 -8.33 -0.46
N VAL A 149 22.79 -7.18 0.20
CA VAL A 149 21.58 -6.64 0.81
C VAL A 149 21.32 -5.22 0.33
N TYR A 150 20.12 -5.00 -0.19
CA TYR A 150 19.59 -3.64 -0.39
C TYR A 150 18.92 -3.16 0.90
N ARG A 151 19.26 -1.96 1.32
CA ARG A 151 18.67 -1.29 2.49
C ARG A 151 18.16 0.08 2.10
N ARG A 152 16.93 0.38 2.50
CA ARG A 152 16.28 1.68 2.33
C ARG A 152 15.72 2.17 3.64
N ALA A 153 16.14 3.35 4.07
CA ALA A 153 15.52 4.08 5.17
C ALA A 153 14.67 5.22 4.62
N GLY A 154 13.35 5.13 4.76
CA GLY A 154 12.41 6.18 4.36
C GLY A 154 12.05 7.10 5.51
N ALA A 155 12.00 8.41 5.25
CA ALA A 155 11.53 9.41 6.20
C ALA A 155 10.02 9.26 6.47
N ILE A 156 9.64 9.30 7.73
CA ILE A 156 8.24 9.36 8.17
C ILE A 156 8.03 10.73 8.81
N PRO A 157 7.33 11.65 8.13
CA PRO A 157 6.95 12.94 8.72
C PRO A 157 6.11 12.72 9.97
N MET A 158 6.47 13.38 11.06
CA MET A 158 5.71 13.35 12.30
C MET A 158 4.86 14.61 12.40
N GLU A 159 3.55 14.43 12.31
CA GLU A 159 2.59 15.50 12.59
C GLU A 159 2.39 15.71 14.10
N ASN A 160 1.61 16.73 14.47
CA ASN A 160 1.35 17.09 15.87
C ASN A 160 0.81 15.92 16.72
N SER A 161 0.00 15.04 16.13
CA SER A 161 -0.52 13.84 16.79
C SER A 161 0.60 12.91 17.23
N CYS A 162 1.59 12.65 16.37
CA CYS A 162 2.77 11.86 16.70
C CYS A 162 3.67 12.59 17.71
N ILE A 163 3.93 13.88 17.50
CA ILE A 163 4.88 14.65 18.33
C ILE A 163 4.40 14.73 19.78
N SER A 164 3.11 14.91 20.03
CA SER A 164 2.54 15.07 21.39
C SER A 164 2.97 13.97 22.38
N CYS A 165 3.03 12.73 21.91
CA CYS A 165 3.48 11.58 22.71
C CYS A 165 5.01 11.51 22.84
N HIS A 166 5.75 11.94 21.81
CA HIS A 166 7.22 11.83 21.77
C HIS A 166 7.95 12.93 22.55
N VAL A 167 7.44 14.15 22.56
CA VAL A 167 8.03 15.24 23.38
C VAL A 167 7.46 15.26 24.80
N GLY A 168 6.37 14.51 25.04
CA GLY A 168 5.62 14.53 26.29
C GLY A 168 4.54 15.62 26.30
N PHE A 169 3.42 15.33 26.94
CA PHE A 169 2.19 16.16 26.91
C PHE A 169 2.37 17.62 27.37
N PHE A 170 3.42 17.93 28.11
CA PHE A 170 3.67 19.27 28.66
C PHE A 170 4.76 20.07 27.92
N ASN A 171 5.43 19.47 26.94
CA ASN A 171 6.48 20.14 26.18
C ASN A 171 5.95 20.68 24.86
N LYS A 172 6.32 21.91 24.51
CA LYS A 172 5.97 22.50 23.22
C LYS A 172 6.82 21.85 22.11
N PRO A 173 6.21 21.38 21.00
CA PRO A 173 6.95 21.02 19.81
C PRO A 173 7.84 22.18 19.35
N GLY A 174 9.09 21.90 19.01
CA GLY A 174 9.91 22.84 18.25
C GLY A 174 9.31 23.09 16.86
N THR A 175 9.73 24.18 16.20
CA THR A 175 9.20 24.57 14.88
C THR A 175 9.84 23.82 13.70
N SER A 176 10.98 23.16 13.91
CA SER A 176 11.61 22.36 12.86
C SER A 176 10.80 21.10 12.55
N PRO A 177 10.75 20.64 11.29
CA PRO A 177 10.18 19.34 10.95
C PRO A 177 10.77 18.22 11.82
N LYS A 178 9.95 17.20 12.08
CA LYS A 178 10.33 16.02 12.87
C LYS A 178 10.05 14.78 12.05
N PHE A 179 11.01 13.86 12.09
CA PHE A 179 10.95 12.62 11.36
C PHE A 179 11.19 11.44 12.30
N ALA A 180 10.54 10.34 11.99
CA ALA A 180 11.00 8.99 12.28
C ALA A 180 11.52 8.36 10.97
N GLY A 181 12.03 7.13 11.04
CA GLY A 181 12.42 6.37 9.86
C GLY A 181 11.86 4.96 9.86
N LEU A 182 11.62 4.44 8.66
CA LEU A 182 11.38 3.02 8.41
C LEU A 182 12.52 2.47 7.57
N VAL A 183 13.25 1.52 8.12
CA VAL A 183 14.27 0.76 7.40
C VAL A 183 13.60 -0.47 6.82
N ILE A 184 13.80 -0.70 5.53
CA ILE A 184 13.42 -1.91 4.80
C ILE A 184 14.71 -2.51 4.24
N SER A 185 14.94 -3.80 4.49
CA SER A 185 16.09 -4.54 3.99
C SER A 185 15.63 -5.79 3.25
N MET A 186 16.27 -6.10 2.14
CA MET A 186 15.99 -7.32 1.38
C MET A 186 17.27 -7.87 0.74
N PRO A 187 17.43 -9.19 0.68
CA PRO A 187 18.54 -9.79 -0.06
C PRO A 187 18.40 -9.44 -1.55
N VAL A 188 19.52 -9.16 -2.18
CA VAL A 188 19.62 -8.92 -3.62
C VAL A 188 20.74 -9.77 -4.21
N HIS A 189 20.58 -10.16 -5.46
CA HIS A 189 21.73 -10.68 -6.20
C HIS A 189 22.66 -9.52 -6.51
N ASP A 190 23.95 -9.68 -6.22
CA ASP A 190 24.98 -8.66 -6.45
C ASP A 190 24.89 -8.15 -7.90
N SER A 191 24.29 -6.98 -8.05
CA SER A 191 24.38 -6.17 -9.25
C SER A 191 25.43 -5.13 -8.90
N GLY A 192 26.67 -5.39 -9.28
CA GLY A 192 27.82 -4.56 -8.94
C GLY A 192 27.58 -3.08 -9.19
N ALA A 193 28.13 -2.25 -8.29
CA ALA A 193 28.51 -0.85 -8.48
C ALA A 193 27.68 -0.08 -9.53
N ALA A 194 26.65 0.63 -9.07
CA ALA A 194 26.13 1.75 -9.84
C ALA A 194 27.29 2.74 -10.09
N GLU A 195 27.60 2.95 -11.36
CA GLU A 195 28.49 3.98 -11.86
C GLU A 195 28.26 5.30 -11.14
N THR A 196 29.25 5.74 -10.37
CA THR A 196 29.47 7.16 -10.13
C THR A 196 29.72 7.81 -11.49
N SER A 197 28.73 8.54 -12.02
CA SER A 197 28.90 9.49 -13.12
C SER A 197 29.09 10.91 -12.57
N PRO A 198 29.80 11.78 -13.30
CA PRO A 198 30.73 12.79 -12.80
C PRO A 198 30.12 14.02 -12.11
#